data_AF-A0A7Y2B2B6-F1
#
_entry.id   AF-A0A7Y2B2B6-F1
#
_cell.length_a   1.000
_cell.length_b   1.000
_cell.length_c   1.000
_cell.angle_alpha   90.00
_cell.angle_beta   90.00
_cell.angle_gamma   90.00
#
_symmetry.space_group_name_H-M   'P 1'
#
loop_
_entity.id
_entity.type
_entity.pdbx_description
1 polymer ?
#
loop_
_entity_poly.entity_id
_entity_poly.type
_entity_poly.pdbx_seq_one_letter_code
_entity_poly.pdbx_strand_id
1 'polypeptide(L)'
;MEPRDIFQIGLLLLAVCVVPALVFVGTSYGRDRAMAWKIIAAGMTAPWIVGATVKLYLQSLNRPTLPWSYFLNGQTLLFMIPMSVWFSIPFFVLAVLHGRVIAARPFMKIESYRGRFWLTMCVCAGGVIGVCHSFVSVFWVFDPLYILLPLWAAYLPDMLIGFVVGVAVGRRVDRRRAELPSHR
;
A
#
# COMPACT_ATOMS: atom_id res chain seq x y z
N MET A 1 -1.42 -23.13 5.84
CA MET A 1 -1.82 -22.57 4.53
C MET A 1 -1.05 -23.33 3.48
N GLU A 2 -1.70 -23.94 2.49
CA GLU A 2 -0.94 -24.67 1.47
C GLU A 2 -0.14 -23.69 0.60
N PRO A 3 1.07 -24.04 0.11
CA PRO A 3 1.87 -23.15 -0.72
C PRO A 3 1.13 -22.65 -1.98
N ARG A 4 0.23 -23.47 -2.52
CA ARG A 4 -0.62 -23.13 -3.66
C ARG A 4 -1.62 -22.02 -3.35
N ASP A 5 -2.20 -22.04 -2.15
CA ASP A 5 -3.17 -21.05 -1.70
C ASP A 5 -2.51 -19.68 -1.50
N ILE A 6 -1.30 -19.68 -0.93
CA ILE A 6 -0.47 -18.47 -0.76
C ILE A 6 -0.19 -17.83 -2.11
N PHE A 7 0.20 -18.62 -3.11
CA PHE A 7 0.50 -18.13 -4.45
C PHE A 7 -0.73 -17.54 -5.15
N GLN A 8 -1.89 -18.22 -5.08
CA GLN A 8 -3.13 -17.75 -5.70
C GLN A 8 -3.65 -16.45 -5.08
N ILE A 9 -3.67 -16.37 -3.74
CA ILE A 9 -4.05 -15.16 -3.04
C ILE A 9 -3.04 -14.04 -3.33
N GLY A 10 -1.74 -14.34 -3.32
CA GLY A 10 -0.69 -13.39 -3.67
C GLY A 10 -0.90 -12.78 -5.06
N LEU A 11 -1.23 -13.59 -6.07
CA LEU A 11 -1.51 -13.12 -7.43
C LEU A 11 -2.78 -12.26 -7.50
N LEU A 12 -3.85 -12.67 -6.81
CA LEU A 12 -5.10 -11.90 -6.74
C LEU A 12 -4.87 -10.54 -6.07
N LEU A 13 -4.16 -10.49 -4.95
CA LEU A 13 -3.86 -9.25 -4.23
C LEU A 13 -2.92 -8.34 -5.01
N LEU A 14 -1.97 -8.90 -5.75
CA LEU A 14 -1.16 -8.12 -6.69
C LEU A 14 -2.06 -7.43 -7.73
N ALA A 15 -2.96 -8.20 -8.36
CA ALA A 15 -3.83 -7.71 -9.43
C ALA A 15 -4.92 -6.73 -8.95
N VAL A 16 -5.47 -6.92 -7.75
CA VAL A 16 -6.64 -6.18 -7.26
C VAL A 16 -6.29 -5.08 -6.26
N CYS A 17 -5.16 -5.19 -5.54
CA CYS A 17 -4.71 -4.17 -4.59
C CYS A 17 -3.51 -3.39 -5.11
N VAL A 18 -2.42 -4.08 -5.45
CA VAL A 18 -1.13 -3.43 -5.74
C VAL A 18 -1.17 -2.67 -7.07
N VAL A 19 -1.57 -3.32 -8.17
CA VAL A 19 -1.63 -2.66 -9.48
C VAL A 19 -2.61 -1.48 -9.49
N PRO A 20 -3.86 -1.61 -8.99
CA PRO A 20 -4.80 -0.50 -8.99
C PRO A 20 -4.36 0.64 -8.09
N ALA A 21 -3.78 0.37 -6.91
CA ALA A 21 -3.20 1.41 -6.06
C ALA A 21 -2.08 2.16 -6.79
N LEU A 22 -1.20 1.45 -7.49
CA LEU A 22 -0.10 2.09 -8.23
C LEU A 22 -0.58 2.87 -9.45
N VAL A 23 -1.58 2.38 -10.18
CA VAL A 23 -2.20 3.13 -11.29
C VAL A 23 -2.91 4.38 -10.76
N PHE A 24 -3.70 4.23 -9.70
CA PHE A 24 -4.43 5.33 -9.08
C PHE A 24 -3.50 6.42 -8.56
N VAL A 25 -2.46 6.04 -7.82
CA VAL A 25 -1.42 6.97 -7.34
C VAL A 25 -0.63 7.55 -8.53
N GLY A 26 -0.34 6.71 -9.53
CA GLY A 26 0.45 7.00 -10.72
C GLY A 26 -0.07 8.11 -11.65
N THR A 27 -1.39 8.30 -11.71
CA THR A 27 -2.06 9.16 -12.71
C THR A 27 -1.92 10.67 -12.49
N SER A 28 -1.29 11.15 -11.40
CA SER A 28 -1.16 12.60 -11.12
C SER A 28 0.28 13.09 -10.99
N TYR A 29 1.10 12.75 -11.97
CA TYR A 29 2.43 13.32 -12.11
C TYR A 29 2.39 14.86 -12.14
N GLY A 30 2.90 15.53 -11.09
CA GLY A 30 3.02 17.00 -11.02
C GLY A 30 2.01 17.74 -10.14
N ARG A 31 1.13 17.07 -9.38
CA ARG A 31 0.29 17.72 -8.34
C ARG A 31 0.48 17.09 -6.97
N ASP A 32 1.35 17.69 -6.16
CA ASP A 32 1.77 17.16 -4.85
C ASP A 32 0.62 16.93 -3.87
N ARG A 33 -0.40 17.81 -3.88
CA ARG A 33 -1.60 17.64 -3.04
C ARG A 33 -2.47 16.45 -3.45
N ALA A 34 -2.59 16.18 -4.76
CA ALA A 34 -3.37 15.05 -5.24
C ALA A 34 -2.68 13.72 -4.90
N MET A 35 -1.35 13.67 -5.00
CA MET A 35 -0.54 12.49 -4.65
C MET A 35 -0.70 12.11 -3.17
N ALA A 36 -0.65 13.08 -2.25
CA ALA A 36 -0.82 12.84 -0.82
C ALA A 36 -2.16 12.18 -0.50
N TRP A 37 -3.26 12.71 -1.03
CA TRP A 37 -4.59 12.10 -0.86
C TRP A 37 -4.70 10.71 -1.45
N LYS A 38 -4.02 10.46 -2.59
CA LYS A 38 -4.01 9.14 -3.23
C LYS A 38 -3.28 8.09 -2.39
N ILE A 39 -2.16 8.45 -1.77
CA ILE A 39 -1.41 7.57 -0.86
C ILE A 39 -2.27 7.22 0.36
N ILE A 40 -2.95 8.21 0.94
CA ILE A 40 -3.88 7.99 2.07
C ILE A 40 -5.00 7.04 1.65
N ALA A 41 -5.65 7.30 0.52
CA ALA A 41 -6.73 6.46 0.01
C ALA A 41 -6.26 5.02 -0.24
N ALA A 42 -5.05 4.82 -0.78
CA ALA A 42 -4.48 3.49 -0.95
C ALA A 42 -4.30 2.77 0.39
N GLY A 43 -3.75 3.45 1.41
CA GLY A 43 -3.62 2.91 2.76
C GLY A 43 -4.96 2.56 3.41
N MET A 44 -5.96 3.44 3.27
CA MET A 44 -7.28 3.25 3.88
C MET A 44 -8.09 2.13 3.22
N THR A 45 -7.95 1.93 1.92
CA THR A 45 -8.74 0.94 1.18
C THR A 45 -8.09 -0.43 1.14
N ALA A 46 -6.75 -0.52 1.17
CA ALA A 46 -6.05 -1.79 1.05
C ALA A 46 -6.47 -2.85 2.09
N PRO A 47 -6.61 -2.55 3.40
CA PRO A 47 -7.08 -3.53 4.39
C PRO A 47 -8.45 -4.12 4.06
N TRP A 48 -9.37 -3.30 3.55
CA TRP A 48 -10.72 -3.73 3.17
C TRP A 48 -10.70 -4.65 1.96
N ILE A 49 -9.94 -4.27 0.93
CA ILE A 49 -9.83 -5.06 -0.30
C ILE A 49 -9.16 -6.40 0.02
N VAL A 50 -8.11 -6.40 0.85
CA VAL A 50 -7.45 -7.64 1.30
C VAL A 50 -8.42 -8.52 2.08
N GLY A 51 -9.11 -7.99 3.08
CA GLY A 51 -10.08 -8.75 3.87
C GLY A 51 -11.21 -9.33 3.03
N ALA A 52 -11.75 -8.55 2.10
CA ALA A 52 -12.78 -9.01 1.16
C ALA A 52 -12.26 -10.11 0.24
N THR A 53 -11.04 -9.96 -0.29
CA THR A 53 -10.42 -10.94 -1.20
C THR A 53 -10.15 -12.26 -0.49
N VAL A 54 -9.57 -12.21 0.72
CA VAL A 54 -9.32 -13.41 1.54
C VAL A 54 -10.63 -14.12 1.87
N LYS A 55 -11.66 -13.36 2.24
CA LYS A 55 -12.98 -13.93 2.52
C LYS A 55 -13.59 -14.61 1.28
N LEU A 56 -13.60 -13.94 0.13
CA LEU A 56 -14.12 -14.51 -1.12
C LEU A 56 -13.37 -15.79 -1.51
N TYR A 57 -12.05 -15.81 -1.32
CA TYR A 57 -11.23 -17.00 -1.56
C TYR A 57 -11.56 -18.14 -0.60
N LEU A 58 -11.73 -17.86 0.70
CA LEU A 58 -12.13 -18.87 1.67
C LEU A 58 -13.54 -19.42 1.38
N GLN A 59 -14.45 -18.55 0.93
CA GLN A 59 -15.79 -18.95 0.49
C GLN A 59 -15.76 -19.85 -0.75
N SER A 60 -14.89 -19.57 -1.73
CA SER A 60 -14.75 -20.43 -2.93
C SER A 60 -14.18 -21.81 -2.60
N LEU A 61 -13.44 -21.93 -1.49
CA LEU A 61 -12.95 -23.19 -0.93
C LEU A 61 -13.92 -23.85 0.06
N ASN A 62 -15.14 -23.33 0.22
CA ASN A 62 -16.14 -23.78 1.20
C ASN A 62 -15.63 -23.79 2.66
N ARG A 63 -14.68 -22.91 2.99
CA ARG A 63 -14.20 -22.76 4.37
C ARG A 63 -15.16 -21.88 5.17
N PRO A 64 -15.35 -22.16 6.48
CA PRO A 64 -16.19 -21.33 7.34
C PRO A 64 -15.62 -19.91 7.44
N THR A 65 -16.48 -18.91 7.23
CA THR A 65 -16.15 -17.49 7.36
C THR A 65 -17.33 -16.74 8.00
N LEU A 66 -17.08 -15.57 8.59
CA LEU A 66 -18.14 -14.71 9.11
C LEU A 66 -19.03 -14.18 7.96
N PRO A 67 -20.35 -14.02 8.15
CA PRO A 67 -21.26 -13.54 7.11
C PRO A 67 -20.96 -12.09 6.72
N TRP A 68 -21.35 -11.67 5.51
CA TRP A 68 -21.14 -10.28 5.06
C TRP A 68 -21.86 -9.26 5.95
N SER A 69 -23.03 -9.62 6.50
CA SER A 69 -23.76 -8.81 7.47
C SER A 69 -22.97 -8.48 8.73
N TYR A 70 -22.02 -9.34 9.13
CA TYR A 70 -21.13 -9.04 10.27
C TYR A 70 -20.25 -7.82 9.98
N PHE A 71 -19.70 -7.70 8.78
CA PHE A 71 -18.79 -6.61 8.40
C PHE A 71 -19.52 -5.33 8.00
N LEU A 72 -20.75 -5.46 7.51
CA LEU A 72 -21.53 -4.36 6.92
C LEU A 72 -22.59 -3.78 7.87
N ASN A 73 -22.76 -4.32 9.07
CA ASN A 73 -23.66 -3.73 10.05
C ASN A 73 -23.09 -2.40 10.59
N GLY A 74 -23.98 -1.48 10.99
CA GLY A 74 -23.57 -0.14 11.41
C GLY A 74 -22.67 -0.10 12.66
N GLN A 75 -22.86 -1.02 13.61
CA GLN A 75 -22.06 -1.06 14.84
C GLN A 75 -20.61 -1.50 14.56
N THR A 76 -20.44 -2.52 13.71
CA THR A 76 -19.14 -3.00 13.27
C THR A 76 -18.44 -1.95 12.42
N LEU A 77 -19.15 -1.26 11.52
CA LEU A 77 -18.56 -0.16 10.73
C LEU A 77 -18.07 1.00 11.61
N LEU A 78 -18.81 1.33 12.69
CA LEU A 78 -18.41 2.35 13.67
C LEU A 78 -17.04 2.05 14.30
N PHE A 79 -16.68 0.76 14.43
CA PHE A 79 -15.39 0.33 14.94
C PHE A 79 -14.34 0.13 13.82
N MET A 80 -14.70 -0.51 12.71
CA MET A 80 -13.75 -0.84 11.63
C MET A 80 -13.24 0.38 10.88
N ILE A 81 -14.03 1.46 10.75
CA ILE A 81 -13.60 2.69 10.07
C ILE A 81 -12.46 3.38 10.85
N PRO A 82 -12.58 3.70 12.16
CA PRO A 82 -11.47 4.21 12.95
C PRO A 82 -10.23 3.29 12.93
N MET A 83 -10.45 1.97 12.98
CA MET A 83 -9.35 1.01 12.88
C MET A 83 -8.64 1.10 11.53
N SER A 84 -9.35 1.37 10.43
CA SER A 84 -8.74 1.57 9.12
C SER A 84 -7.85 2.81 9.07
N VAL A 85 -8.24 3.88 9.78
CA VAL A 85 -7.38 5.07 9.96
C VAL A 85 -6.14 4.71 10.75
N TRP A 86 -6.30 3.99 11.87
CA TRP A 86 -5.20 3.50 12.70
C TRP A 86 -4.20 2.64 11.90
N PHE A 87 -4.71 1.70 11.10
CA PHE A 87 -3.89 0.87 10.24
C PHE A 87 -3.26 1.60 9.06
N SER A 88 -3.70 2.81 8.74
CA SER A 88 -3.18 3.61 7.62
C SER A 88 -2.12 4.64 8.06
N ILE A 89 -1.75 4.70 9.34
CA ILE A 89 -0.81 5.71 9.88
C ILE A 89 0.47 5.84 9.04
N PRO A 90 1.20 4.77 8.70
CA PRO A 90 2.37 4.86 7.82
C PRO A 90 2.11 5.49 6.45
N PHE A 91 0.93 5.30 5.86
CA PHE A 91 0.54 5.95 4.61
C PHE A 91 0.29 7.44 4.79
N PHE A 92 -0.32 7.85 5.91
CA PHE A 92 -0.43 9.28 6.26
C PHE A 92 0.96 9.91 6.42
N VAL A 93 1.87 9.23 7.12
CA VAL A 93 3.25 9.69 7.29
C VAL A 93 3.95 9.82 5.92
N LEU A 94 3.82 8.80 5.05
CA LEU A 94 4.37 8.85 3.71
C LEU A 94 3.78 10.00 2.88
N ALA A 95 2.47 10.24 2.95
CA ALA A 95 1.80 11.33 2.25
C ALA A 95 2.32 12.71 2.70
N VAL A 96 2.50 12.91 4.00
CA VAL A 96 3.06 14.14 4.57
C VAL A 96 4.53 14.30 4.18
N LEU A 97 5.34 13.24 4.30
CA LEU A 97 6.75 13.25 3.89
C LEU A 97 6.89 13.54 2.40
N HIS A 98 5.99 12.99 1.57
CA HIS A 98 5.97 13.28 0.15
C HIS A 98 5.76 14.77 -0.10
N GLY A 99 4.66 15.34 0.39
CA GLY A 99 4.32 16.73 0.11
C GLY A 99 5.30 17.74 0.71
N ARG A 100 5.85 17.48 1.90
CA ARG A 100 6.69 18.45 2.62
C ARG A 100 8.19 18.29 2.39
N VAL A 101 8.65 17.09 2.09
CA VAL A 101 10.09 16.78 2.05
C VAL A 101 10.51 16.25 0.69
N ILE A 102 9.88 15.18 0.21
CA ILE A 102 10.34 14.48 -0.99
C ILE A 102 9.99 15.24 -2.27
N ALA A 103 8.78 15.81 -2.40
CA ALA A 103 8.42 16.55 -3.61
C ALA A 103 9.16 17.91 -3.67
N ALA A 104 9.24 18.60 -2.52
CA ALA A 104 9.66 19.98 -2.40
C ALA A 104 11.15 20.23 -2.66
N ARG A 105 12.04 19.27 -2.35
CA ARG A 105 13.50 19.46 -2.46
C ARG A 105 14.22 18.19 -2.88
N PRO A 106 15.45 18.30 -3.39
CA PRO A 106 16.29 17.13 -3.63
C PRO A 106 16.36 16.27 -2.37
N PHE A 107 16.21 14.96 -2.55
CA PHE A 107 16.12 14.01 -1.45
C PHE A 107 16.94 12.77 -1.79
N MET A 108 17.83 12.34 -0.88
CA MET A 108 18.65 11.13 -1.04
C MET A 108 19.48 11.08 -2.34
N LYS A 109 19.99 12.24 -2.79
CA LYS A 109 20.71 12.42 -4.08
C LYS A 109 19.84 12.18 -5.32
N ILE A 110 18.55 12.48 -5.21
CA ILE A 110 17.59 12.47 -6.32
C ILE A 110 17.13 13.92 -6.55
N GLU A 111 17.49 14.46 -7.69
CA GLU A 111 17.29 15.85 -8.09
C GLU A 111 16.04 16.04 -8.94
N SER A 112 15.66 15.03 -9.74
CA SER A 112 14.48 15.16 -10.58
C SER A 112 13.21 14.86 -9.79
N TYR A 113 12.15 15.63 -10.06
CA TYR A 113 10.82 15.32 -9.55
C TYR A 113 10.38 13.90 -9.93
N ARG A 114 10.76 13.44 -11.14
CA ARG A 114 10.44 12.09 -11.63
C ARG A 114 11.04 11.00 -10.76
N GLY A 115 12.32 11.13 -10.40
CA GLY A 115 13.00 10.18 -9.54
C GLY A 115 12.37 10.16 -8.14
N ARG A 116 12.02 11.33 -7.60
CA ARG A 116 11.39 11.47 -6.28
C ARG A 116 9.96 10.90 -6.26
N PHE A 117 9.21 11.09 -7.35
CA PHE A 117 7.92 10.45 -7.56
C PHE A 117 8.03 8.93 -7.54
N TRP A 118 8.98 8.36 -8.30
CA TRP A 118 9.21 6.91 -8.30
C TRP A 118 9.63 6.37 -6.93
N LEU A 119 10.42 7.12 -6.17
CA LEU A 119 10.72 6.77 -4.79
C LEU A 119 9.44 6.61 -3.98
N THR A 120 8.55 7.62 -4.00
CA THR A 120 7.27 7.56 -3.27
C THR A 120 6.39 6.41 -3.75
N MET A 121 6.36 6.15 -5.06
CA MET A 121 5.62 5.01 -5.63
C MET A 121 6.14 3.67 -5.10
N CYS A 122 7.46 3.47 -5.03
CA CYS A 122 8.03 2.24 -4.51
C CYS A 122 7.77 2.05 -3.01
N VAL A 123 7.83 3.11 -2.20
CA VAL A 123 7.45 3.04 -0.77
C VAL A 123 5.98 2.68 -0.62
N CYS A 124 5.10 3.32 -1.41
CA CYS A 124 3.67 3.04 -1.40
C CYS A 124 3.40 1.57 -1.81
N ALA A 125 4.06 1.08 -2.87
CA ALA A 125 3.99 -0.31 -3.30
C ALA A 125 4.38 -1.28 -2.17
N GLY A 126 5.52 -1.03 -1.52
CA GLY A 126 5.98 -1.80 -0.38
C GLY A 126 4.96 -1.80 0.76
N GLY A 127 4.36 -0.65 1.07
CA GLY A 127 3.29 -0.56 2.05
C GLY A 127 2.06 -1.40 1.70
N VAL A 128 1.59 -1.34 0.44
CA VAL A 128 0.43 -2.13 0.01
C VAL A 128 0.75 -3.63 0.06
N ILE A 129 1.96 -4.04 -0.35
CA ILE A 129 2.42 -5.43 -0.25
C ILE A 129 2.44 -5.89 1.21
N GLY A 130 3.02 -5.11 2.10
CA GLY A 130 3.08 -5.47 3.52
C GLY A 130 1.71 -5.48 4.19
N VAL A 131 0.80 -4.57 3.81
CA VAL A 131 -0.62 -4.64 4.21
C VAL A 131 -1.23 -5.94 3.74
N CYS A 132 -1.05 -6.31 2.47
CA CYS A 132 -1.54 -7.60 1.95
C CYS A 132 -1.01 -8.77 2.79
N HIS A 133 0.30 -8.82 3.03
CA HIS A 133 0.92 -9.89 3.82
C HIS A 133 0.37 -9.95 5.26
N SER A 134 0.34 -8.82 5.95
CA SER A 134 -0.09 -8.73 7.35
C SER A 134 -1.58 -9.02 7.52
N PHE A 135 -2.42 -8.50 6.63
CA PHE A 135 -3.86 -8.71 6.73
C PHE A 135 -4.29 -10.09 6.24
N VAL A 136 -3.58 -10.71 5.29
CA VAL A 136 -3.82 -12.11 4.94
C VAL A 136 -3.59 -13.01 6.15
N SER A 137 -2.48 -12.84 6.88
CA SER A 137 -2.20 -13.68 8.04
C SER A 137 -3.25 -13.53 9.14
N VAL A 138 -3.74 -12.31 9.37
CA VAL A 138 -4.82 -12.01 10.33
C VAL A 138 -6.18 -12.57 9.89
N PHE A 139 -6.61 -12.26 8.66
CA PHE A 139 -7.93 -12.67 8.17
C PHE A 139 -8.02 -14.16 7.86
N TRP A 140 -6.89 -14.86 7.71
CA TRP A 140 -6.89 -16.31 7.54
C TRP A 140 -7.39 -17.06 8.78
N VAL A 141 -7.09 -16.52 9.98
CA VAL A 141 -7.48 -17.13 11.27
C VAL A 141 -8.80 -16.54 11.79
N PHE A 142 -9.22 -15.37 11.28
CA PHE A 142 -10.38 -14.60 11.79
C PHE A 142 -10.32 -14.37 13.30
N ASP A 143 -9.13 -14.11 13.85
CA ASP A 143 -8.99 -13.76 15.25
C ASP A 143 -9.20 -12.24 15.44
N PRO A 144 -10.31 -11.81 16.07
CA PRO A 144 -10.63 -10.40 16.24
C PRO A 144 -9.65 -9.67 17.18
N LEU A 145 -8.88 -10.38 18.02
CA LEU A 145 -7.88 -9.76 18.89
C LEU A 145 -6.71 -9.14 18.11
N TYR A 146 -6.40 -9.67 16.93
CA TYR A 146 -5.35 -9.11 16.06
C TYR A 146 -5.68 -7.71 15.54
N ILE A 147 -6.95 -7.30 15.58
CA ILE A 147 -7.34 -5.94 15.22
C ILE A 147 -6.78 -4.92 16.22
N LEU A 148 -6.55 -5.30 17.49
CA LEU A 148 -5.98 -4.40 18.50
C LEU A 148 -4.46 -4.27 18.41
N LEU A 149 -3.80 -5.16 17.67
CA LEU A 149 -2.36 -5.09 17.48
C LEU A 149 -2.02 -3.91 16.55
N PRO A 150 -0.86 -3.26 16.74
CA PRO A 150 -0.35 -2.27 15.82
C PRO A 150 0.12 -2.96 14.53
N LEU A 151 -0.82 -3.48 13.72
CA LEU A 151 -0.54 -4.18 12.46
C LEU A 151 0.26 -3.32 11.49
N TRP A 152 0.18 -1.99 11.65
CA TRP A 152 1.03 -1.07 10.91
C TRP A 152 2.53 -1.27 11.15
N ALA A 153 2.93 -1.73 12.34
CA ALA A 153 4.32 -2.03 12.64
C ALA A 153 4.80 -3.29 11.91
N ALA A 154 3.90 -4.25 11.64
CA ALA A 154 4.22 -5.50 10.96
C ALA A 154 4.59 -5.29 9.49
N TYR A 155 4.02 -4.29 8.82
CA TYR A 155 4.29 -4.00 7.41
C TYR A 155 5.30 -2.87 7.17
N LEU A 156 5.83 -2.24 8.23
CA LEU A 156 6.90 -1.25 8.10
C LEU A 156 8.16 -1.78 7.38
N PRO A 157 8.62 -3.02 7.61
CA PRO A 157 9.74 -3.59 6.87
C PRO A 157 9.53 -3.56 5.35
N ASP A 158 8.33 -3.88 4.86
CA ASP A 158 8.01 -3.86 3.43
C ASP A 158 8.06 -2.43 2.86
N MET A 159 7.59 -1.43 3.63
CA MET A 159 7.74 -0.02 3.25
C MET A 159 9.21 0.41 3.19
N LEU A 160 10.05 -0.07 4.11
CA LEU A 160 11.49 0.21 4.12
C LEU A 160 12.20 -0.44 2.94
N ILE A 161 11.82 -1.67 2.56
CA ILE A 161 12.30 -2.32 1.34
C ILE A 161 11.89 -1.47 0.13
N GLY A 162 10.62 -1.07 0.06
CA GLY A 162 10.11 -0.16 -0.98
C GLY A 162 10.87 1.16 -1.03
N PHE A 163 11.31 1.69 0.12
CA PHE A 163 12.16 2.88 0.20
C PHE A 163 13.54 2.66 -0.41
N VAL A 164 14.23 1.58 -0.03
CA VAL A 164 15.57 1.25 -0.56
C VAL A 164 15.50 1.06 -2.09
N VAL A 165 14.52 0.29 -2.56
CA VAL A 165 14.26 0.11 -3.99
C VAL A 165 13.94 1.44 -4.67
N GLY A 166 13.08 2.26 -4.06
CA GLY A 166 12.70 3.57 -4.56
C GLY A 166 13.88 4.54 -4.71
N VAL A 167 14.82 4.53 -3.77
CA VAL A 167 16.06 5.32 -3.86
C VAL A 167 16.91 4.85 -5.05
N ALA A 168 17.06 3.54 -5.22
CA ALA A 168 17.82 2.98 -6.35
C ALA A 168 17.17 3.31 -7.70
N VAL A 169 15.85 3.16 -7.82
CA VAL A 169 15.08 3.49 -9.02
C VAL A 169 15.14 4.98 -9.31
N GLY A 170 14.92 5.83 -8.32
CA GLY A 170 14.94 7.28 -8.47
C GLY A 170 16.30 7.79 -8.98
N ARG A 171 17.41 7.26 -8.43
CA ARG A 171 18.77 7.58 -8.91
C ARG A 171 19.02 7.11 -10.34
N ARG A 172 18.49 5.94 -10.73
CA ARG A 172 18.59 5.45 -12.12
C ARG A 172 17.82 6.33 -13.10
N VAL A 173 16.64 6.81 -12.71
CA VAL A 173 15.83 7.73 -13.51
C VAL A 173 16.57 9.05 -13.75
N ASP A 174 17.22 9.58 -12.71
CA ASP A 174 18.01 10.82 -12.82
C ASP A 174 19.24 10.65 -13.74
N ARG A 175 19.98 9.54 -13.61
CA ARG A 175 21.12 9.23 -14.49
C ARG A 175 20.71 9.17 -15.95
N ARG A 176 19.63 8.43 -16.27
CA ARG A 176 19.11 8.34 -17.64
C ARG A 176 18.70 9.69 -18.21
N ARG A 177 18.24 10.62 -17.36
CA ARG A 177 17.92 11.98 -17.80
C ARG A 177 19.19 12.79 -18.14
N ALA A 178 20.25 12.63 -17.36
CA ALA A 178 21.53 13.30 -17.61
C ALA A 178 22.23 12.79 -18.89
N GLU A 179 21.99 11.53 -19.26
CA GLU A 179 22.52 10.89 -20.47
C GLU A 179 21.77 11.28 -21.77
N LEU A 180 20.57 11.85 -21.67
CA LEU A 180 19.83 12.30 -22.86
C LEU A 180 20.48 13.58 -23.41
N PRO A 181 20.98 13.58 -24.65
CA PRO A 181 21.57 14.78 -25.24
C PRO A 181 20.51 15.89 -25.27
N SER A 182 20.89 17.07 -24.81
CA SER A 182 20.06 18.27 -24.92
C SER A 182 19.98 18.65 -26.40
N HIS A 183 19.12 17.98 -27.17
CA HIS A 183 18.69 18.47 -28.47
C HIS A 183 17.87 19.74 -28.22
N ARG A 184 18.59 20.86 -28.14
CA ARG A 184 18.10 22.19 -28.51
C ARG A 184 18.30 22.36 -30.01
#